data_AF-A0A6G3TZ24-F1
#
_entry.id   AF-A0A6G3TZ24-F1
#
_cell.length_a   1.000
_cell.length_b   1.000
_cell.length_c   1.000
_cell.angle_alpha   90.00
_cell.angle_beta   90.00
_cell.angle_gamma   90.00
#
_symmetry.space_group_name_H-M   'P 1'
#
loop_
_entity.id
_entity.type
_entity.pdbx_description
1 polymer ?
#
loop_
_entity_poly.entity_id
_entity_poly.type
_entity_poly.pdbx_seq_one_letter_code
_entity_poly.pdbx_strand_id
1 'polypeptide(L)'
;GGRTGSRVPLLAAVGVGIAVLGVGAGALLGGGGDSDDKGGDNQPVSATAPSSAPPSPTPSVDPAREQAVELDKLLAHSGESRTTVINAVNDVKSCKDLAKAAKDLRDAAGQRNQLVTDLSELSVDKLPDHQALTTALTKAWRASEAADNHYAAWADQTAGKRGCKKGQARTTGQTRAGNRASGTATVEKGKAARLWNAIAKQYGLTERQPTQL
;
A
#
# COMPACT_ATOMS: atom_id res chain seq x y z
N GLY A 1 -56.62 3.36 6.36
CA GLY A 1 -55.25 3.83 6.04
C GLY A 1 -54.30 3.05 6.90
N GLY A 2 -53.25 2.41 6.41
CA GLY A 2 -52.30 2.89 5.41
C GLY A 2 -50.94 2.91 6.13
N ARG A 3 -50.15 1.86 5.90
CA ARG A 3 -48.93 1.44 6.63
C ARG A 3 -47.77 2.42 6.41
N THR A 4 -46.88 2.57 7.39
CA THR A 4 -45.42 2.64 7.13
C THR A 4 -44.65 2.11 8.35
N GLY A 5 -44.09 0.91 8.22
CA GLY A 5 -43.02 0.43 9.08
C GLY A 5 -41.67 0.86 8.49
N SER A 6 -40.71 1.20 9.36
CA SER A 6 -39.32 1.40 8.96
C SER A 6 -38.46 0.32 9.61
N ARG A 7 -37.78 -0.46 8.76
CA ARG A 7 -36.83 -1.52 9.12
C ARG A 7 -35.46 -0.89 9.27
N VAL A 8 -34.84 -0.98 10.43
CA VAL A 8 -33.42 -0.65 10.61
C VAL A 8 -32.62 -1.96 10.52
N PRO A 9 -31.70 -2.12 9.56
CA PRO A 9 -30.79 -3.26 9.56
C PRO A 9 -29.64 -3.04 10.56
N LEU A 10 -29.48 -3.99 11.48
CA LEU A 10 -28.29 -4.19 12.32
C LEU A 10 -27.08 -4.49 11.42
N LEU A 11 -26.02 -3.69 11.54
CA LEU A 11 -24.74 -3.99 10.90
C LEU A 11 -23.90 -4.87 11.83
N ALA A 12 -23.64 -6.08 11.34
CA ALA A 12 -22.81 -7.10 11.97
C ALA A 12 -21.34 -6.65 12.03
N ALA A 13 -20.72 -6.84 13.20
CA ALA A 13 -19.28 -6.73 13.38
C ALA A 13 -18.61 -7.97 12.78
N VAL A 14 -17.75 -7.78 11.77
CA VAL A 14 -16.87 -8.84 11.26
C VAL A 14 -15.45 -8.52 11.72
N GLY A 15 -15.02 -9.21 12.77
CA GLY A 15 -13.62 -9.29 13.15
C GLY A 15 -12.90 -10.24 12.20
N VAL A 16 -11.76 -9.83 11.68
CA VAL A 16 -10.88 -10.71 10.91
C VAL A 16 -9.60 -10.90 11.72
N GLY A 17 -9.53 -12.06 12.37
CA GLY A 17 -8.28 -12.59 12.92
C GLY A 17 -7.46 -13.20 11.79
N ILE A 18 -6.20 -12.79 11.69
CA ILE A 18 -5.26 -13.38 10.75
C ILE A 18 -4.52 -14.48 11.48
N ALA A 19 -4.81 -15.74 11.12
CA ALA A 19 -3.98 -16.88 11.46
C ALA A 19 -2.76 -16.88 10.53
N VAL A 20 -1.57 -16.76 11.10
CA VAL A 20 -0.29 -16.87 10.38
C VAL A 20 0.01 -18.35 10.22
N LEU A 21 -0.11 -18.88 9.00
CA LEU A 21 0.46 -20.17 8.63
C LEU A 21 1.80 -19.93 7.94
N GLY A 22 2.88 -20.21 8.67
CA GLY A 22 4.23 -20.27 8.14
C GLY A 22 4.46 -21.62 7.44
N VAL A 23 5.14 -21.59 6.29
CA VAL A 23 5.69 -22.79 5.66
C VAL A 23 7.21 -22.69 5.74
N GLY A 24 7.80 -23.63 6.48
CA GLY A 24 9.22 -23.74 6.76
C GLY A 24 10.00 -24.42 5.64
N ALA A 25 11.28 -24.07 5.58
CA ALA A 25 12.31 -24.80 4.86
C ALA A 25 12.56 -26.16 5.54
N GLY A 26 12.77 -27.20 4.74
CA GLY A 26 13.16 -28.54 5.20
C GLY A 26 14.19 -29.15 4.25
N ALA A 27 15.41 -29.31 4.76
CA ALA A 27 16.53 -29.96 4.10
C ALA A 27 16.62 -31.44 4.47
N LEU A 28 17.15 -32.24 3.54
CA LEU A 28 17.87 -33.53 3.65
C LEU A 28 17.22 -34.73 4.38
N LEU A 29 17.24 -35.90 3.72
CA LEU A 29 17.86 -37.17 4.17
C LEU A 29 17.48 -38.36 3.24
N GLY A 30 18.48 -39.11 2.77
CA GLY A 30 18.56 -40.57 2.95
C GLY A 30 18.22 -41.54 1.80
N GLY A 31 19.15 -42.47 1.56
CA GLY A 31 18.95 -43.80 0.94
C GLY A 31 19.48 -43.91 -0.49
N GLY A 32 20.43 -44.76 -0.87
CA GLY A 32 21.02 -45.98 -0.30
C GLY A 32 21.41 -46.89 -1.50
N GLY A 33 22.49 -47.67 -1.41
CA GLY A 33 22.77 -48.74 -2.38
C GLY A 33 24.24 -48.97 -2.71
N ASP A 34 24.80 -49.98 -2.05
CA ASP A 34 26.13 -50.59 -2.19
C ASP A 34 26.20 -51.53 -3.41
N SER A 35 27.37 -51.61 -4.07
CA SER A 35 27.86 -52.81 -4.81
C SER A 35 29.31 -52.58 -5.29
N ASP A 36 30.27 -53.24 -4.62
CA ASP A 36 31.60 -53.57 -5.12
C ASP A 36 31.51 -54.72 -6.15
N ASP A 37 32.18 -54.62 -7.31
CA ASP A 37 32.72 -55.82 -7.97
C ASP A 37 33.89 -55.53 -8.95
N LYS A 38 34.76 -56.53 -9.08
CA LYS A 38 36.14 -56.51 -9.61
C LYS A 38 36.23 -56.69 -11.14
N GLY A 39 37.26 -56.04 -11.72
CA GLY A 39 38.24 -56.66 -12.64
C GLY A 39 37.94 -56.71 -14.15
N GLY A 40 38.96 -56.39 -14.97
CA GLY A 40 39.11 -56.90 -16.35
C GLY A 40 39.40 -55.88 -17.47
N ASP A 41 40.67 -55.81 -17.87
CA ASP A 41 41.28 -55.61 -19.21
C ASP A 41 40.70 -54.65 -20.29
N ASN A 42 41.56 -53.68 -20.65
CA ASN A 42 42.00 -53.24 -22.00
C ASN A 42 41.05 -53.34 -23.23
N GLN A 43 40.58 -52.19 -23.74
CA GLN A 43 40.56 -51.80 -25.17
C GLN A 43 40.21 -50.28 -25.28
N PRO A 44 40.81 -49.51 -26.21
CA PRO A 44 40.53 -48.09 -26.36
C PRO A 44 39.31 -47.88 -27.28
N VAL A 45 38.18 -47.46 -26.72
CA VAL A 45 37.03 -47.03 -27.51
C VAL A 45 37.11 -45.52 -27.74
N SER A 46 37.35 -45.14 -29.01
CA SER A 46 37.02 -43.80 -29.48
C SER A 46 35.52 -43.57 -29.29
N ALA A 47 35.17 -42.65 -28.39
CA ALA A 47 33.83 -42.12 -28.26
C ALA A 47 33.91 -40.59 -28.39
N THR A 48 33.43 -40.14 -29.55
CA THR A 48 32.83 -38.87 -29.91
C THR A 48 32.88 -37.74 -28.86
N ALA A 49 33.39 -36.59 -29.33
CA ALA A 49 33.44 -35.30 -28.65
C ALA A 49 32.26 -35.03 -27.69
N PRO A 50 32.50 -34.40 -26.53
CA PRO A 50 31.39 -33.90 -25.71
C PRO A 50 30.67 -32.84 -26.52
N SER A 51 29.42 -33.14 -26.92
CA SER A 51 28.48 -32.11 -27.31
C SER A 51 28.27 -31.24 -26.08
N SER A 52 28.92 -30.08 -26.06
CA SER A 52 28.62 -29.03 -25.10
C SER A 52 27.20 -28.56 -25.37
N ALA A 53 26.23 -29.18 -24.68
CA ALA A 53 24.93 -28.57 -24.52
C ALA A 53 25.19 -27.16 -23.96
N PRO A 54 24.63 -26.09 -24.57
CA PRO A 54 24.78 -24.76 -24.01
C PRO A 54 24.29 -24.80 -22.55
N PRO A 55 24.98 -24.13 -21.62
CA PRO A 55 24.52 -24.06 -20.25
C PRO A 55 23.07 -23.57 -20.26
N SER A 56 22.18 -24.31 -19.59
CA SER A 56 20.81 -23.85 -19.36
C SER A 56 20.88 -22.42 -18.80
N PRO A 57 20.13 -21.46 -19.36
CA PRO A 57 20.16 -20.10 -18.85
C PRO A 57 19.84 -20.15 -17.36
N THR A 58 20.76 -19.62 -16.55
CA THR A 58 20.47 -19.37 -15.14
C THR A 58 19.21 -18.51 -15.07
N PRO A 59 18.30 -18.74 -14.11
CA PRO A 59 17.12 -17.91 -13.98
C PRO A 59 17.58 -16.46 -13.82
N SER A 60 17.31 -15.64 -14.83
CA SER A 60 17.54 -14.21 -14.77
C SER A 60 16.62 -13.68 -13.69
N VAL A 61 17.18 -13.05 -12.67
CA VAL A 61 16.40 -12.30 -11.68
C VAL A 61 15.64 -11.23 -12.46
N ASP A 62 14.31 -11.30 -12.45
CA ASP A 62 13.47 -10.30 -13.13
C ASP A 62 13.72 -8.92 -12.48
N PRO A 63 14.35 -7.97 -13.19
CA PRO A 63 14.64 -6.64 -12.63
C PRO A 63 13.36 -5.87 -12.24
N ALA A 64 12.22 -6.17 -12.87
CA ALA A 64 10.95 -5.55 -12.50
C ALA A 64 10.46 -6.03 -11.13
N ARG A 65 10.82 -7.24 -10.69
CA ARG A 65 10.48 -7.73 -9.35
C ARG A 65 11.16 -6.90 -8.26
N GLU A 66 12.43 -6.53 -8.46
CA GLU A 66 13.16 -5.71 -7.50
C GLU A 66 12.52 -4.32 -7.34
N GLN A 67 12.19 -3.67 -8.47
CA GLN A 67 11.47 -2.40 -8.45
C GLN A 67 10.09 -2.50 -7.79
N ALA A 68 9.36 -3.60 -8.03
CA ALA A 68 8.06 -3.82 -7.40
C ALA A 68 8.18 -3.98 -5.88
N VAL A 69 9.21 -4.66 -5.39
CA VAL A 69 9.47 -4.81 -3.95
C VAL A 69 9.75 -3.46 -3.29
N GLU A 70 10.59 -2.61 -3.89
CA GLU A 70 10.87 -1.28 -3.32
C GLU A 70 9.62 -0.39 -3.34
N LEU A 71 8.82 -0.45 -4.39
CA LEU A 71 7.53 0.24 -4.42
C LEU A 71 6.58 -0.29 -3.35
N ASP A 72 6.49 -1.61 -3.13
CA ASP A 72 5.62 -2.18 -2.08
C ASP A 72 5.99 -1.67 -0.67
N LYS A 73 7.30 -1.56 -0.39
CA LYS A 73 7.79 -0.99 0.88
C LYS A 73 7.29 0.44 1.06
N LEU A 74 7.43 1.28 0.04
CA LEU A 74 6.92 2.66 0.09
C LEU A 74 5.40 2.70 0.29
N LEU A 75 4.64 1.84 -0.41
CA LEU A 75 3.19 1.77 -0.27
C LEU A 75 2.76 1.28 1.11
N ALA A 76 3.57 0.47 1.79
CA ALA A 76 3.31 0.06 3.17
C ALA A 76 3.29 1.25 4.14
N HIS A 77 4.18 2.23 3.94
CA HIS A 77 4.25 3.44 4.76
C HIS A 77 3.08 4.40 4.52
N SER A 78 2.46 4.37 3.34
CA SER A 78 1.38 5.30 2.96
C SER A 78 0.14 5.24 3.86
N GLY A 79 -0.10 4.11 4.53
CA GLY A 79 -1.27 3.90 5.38
C GLY A 79 -1.13 4.36 6.84
N GLU A 80 0.08 4.68 7.30
CA GLU A 80 0.41 4.84 8.73
C GLU A 80 -0.36 6.00 9.39
N SER A 81 -0.55 7.11 8.67
CA SER A 81 -1.23 8.30 9.19
C SER A 81 -2.76 8.24 9.19
N ARG A 82 -3.38 7.18 8.62
CA ARG A 82 -4.83 7.18 8.37
C ARG A 82 -5.66 7.33 9.64
N THR A 83 -5.36 6.53 10.65
CA THR A 83 -6.11 6.54 11.92
C THR A 83 -6.00 7.91 12.61
N THR A 84 -4.78 8.48 12.61
CA THR A 84 -4.50 9.80 13.17
C THR A 84 -5.31 10.90 12.47
N VAL A 85 -5.33 10.92 11.12
CA VAL A 85 -6.13 11.89 10.35
C VAL A 85 -7.63 11.76 10.63
N ILE A 86 -8.15 10.53 10.67
CA ILE A 86 -9.58 10.29 10.96
C ILE A 86 -9.94 10.83 12.34
N ASN A 87 -9.13 10.52 13.34
CA ASN A 87 -9.35 10.99 14.71
C ASN A 87 -9.28 12.51 14.79
N ALA A 88 -8.23 13.13 14.21
CA ALA A 88 -8.08 14.58 14.18
C ALA A 88 -9.28 15.27 13.52
N VAL A 89 -9.77 14.80 12.36
CA VAL A 89 -10.96 15.37 11.72
C VAL A 89 -12.20 15.22 12.61
N ASN A 90 -12.35 14.12 13.34
CA ASN A 90 -13.46 13.92 14.28
C ASN A 90 -13.35 14.83 15.51
N ASP A 91 -12.14 15.06 16.01
CA ASP A 91 -11.86 16.00 17.09
C ASP A 91 -12.22 17.42 16.65
N VAL A 92 -11.84 17.83 15.43
CA VAL A 92 -12.29 19.11 14.88
C VAL A 92 -13.82 19.18 14.79
N LYS A 93 -14.48 18.18 14.19
CA LYS A 93 -15.95 18.13 14.10
C LYS A 93 -16.63 18.31 15.45
N SER A 94 -16.10 17.66 16.49
CA SER A 94 -16.64 17.66 17.85
C SER A 94 -16.10 18.77 18.76
N CYS A 95 -15.31 19.70 18.21
CA CYS A 95 -14.70 20.79 18.96
C CYS A 95 -13.81 20.34 20.12
N LYS A 96 -13.07 19.25 19.94
CA LYS A 96 -12.14 18.66 20.91
C LYS A 96 -10.71 18.80 20.42
N ASP A 97 -9.77 18.92 21.36
CA ASP A 97 -8.32 18.84 21.16
C ASP A 97 -7.81 19.57 19.90
N LEU A 98 -8.38 20.74 19.60
CA LEU A 98 -8.24 21.39 18.29
C LEU A 98 -6.79 21.67 17.91
N ALA A 99 -5.97 22.09 18.88
CA ALA A 99 -4.54 22.33 18.65
C ALA A 99 -3.79 21.04 18.29
N LYS A 100 -4.09 19.93 18.98
CA LYS A 100 -3.51 18.62 18.67
C LYS A 100 -4.00 18.13 17.32
N ALA A 101 -5.30 18.21 17.04
CA ALA A 101 -5.86 17.83 15.75
C ALA A 101 -5.22 18.61 14.59
N ALA A 102 -5.03 19.93 14.77
CA ALA A 102 -4.36 20.77 13.78
C ALA A 102 -2.89 20.39 13.57
N LYS A 103 -2.18 19.96 14.63
CA LYS A 103 -0.80 19.46 14.52
C LYS A 103 -0.75 18.12 13.80
N ASP A 104 -1.54 17.15 14.25
CA ASP A 104 -1.60 15.80 13.69
C ASP A 104 -1.92 15.82 12.18
N LEU A 105 -2.82 16.70 11.75
CA LEU A 105 -3.15 16.89 10.34
C LEU A 105 -1.98 17.48 9.54
N ARG A 106 -1.22 18.42 10.09
CA ARG A 106 -0.01 18.96 9.43
C ARG A 106 1.11 17.93 9.35
N ASP A 107 1.30 17.15 10.42
CA ASP A 107 2.28 16.05 10.42
C ASP A 107 1.93 15.02 9.33
N ALA A 108 0.64 14.66 9.20
CA ALA A 108 0.17 13.78 8.14
C ALA A 108 0.39 14.38 6.74
N ALA A 109 0.13 15.68 6.56
CA ALA A 109 0.45 16.37 5.31
C ALA A 109 1.95 16.29 4.97
N GLY A 110 2.82 16.49 5.96
CA GLY A 110 4.27 16.35 5.81
C GLY A 110 4.68 14.94 5.36
N GLN A 111 4.12 13.90 5.99
CA GLN A 111 4.38 12.51 5.59
C GLN A 111 3.97 12.23 4.14
N ARG A 112 2.82 12.76 3.70
CA ARG A 112 2.37 12.58 2.31
C ARG A 112 3.26 13.29 1.30
N ASN A 113 3.78 14.46 1.65
CA ASN A 113 4.77 15.13 0.82
C ASN A 113 6.06 14.30 0.73
N GLN A 114 6.51 13.69 1.83
CA GLN A 114 7.67 12.79 1.82
C GLN A 114 7.46 11.59 0.90
N LEU A 115 6.29 10.93 0.93
CA LEU A 115 5.98 9.83 0.01
C LEU A 115 6.12 10.22 -1.46
N VAL A 116 5.73 11.45 -1.83
CA VAL A 116 5.90 11.95 -3.19
C VAL A 116 7.37 12.12 -3.55
N THR A 117 8.19 12.62 -2.62
CA THR A 117 9.64 12.73 -2.79
C THR A 117 10.26 11.34 -2.94
N ASP A 118 9.98 10.42 -2.02
CA ASP A 118 10.54 9.06 -2.05
C ASP A 118 10.17 8.34 -3.36
N LEU A 119 8.92 8.48 -3.82
CA LEU A 119 8.49 7.91 -5.10
C LEU A 119 9.25 8.48 -6.30
N SER A 120 9.65 9.75 -6.25
CA SER A 120 10.41 10.39 -7.34
C SER A 120 11.85 9.89 -7.42
N GLU A 121 12.37 9.32 -6.33
CA GLU A 121 13.72 8.74 -6.24
C GLU A 121 13.73 7.25 -6.59
N LEU A 122 12.58 6.58 -6.62
CA LEU A 122 12.45 5.18 -6.97
C LEU A 122 12.47 4.95 -8.49
N SER A 123 13.34 4.05 -8.93
CA SER A 123 13.28 3.49 -10.29
C SER A 123 12.15 2.48 -10.40
N VAL A 124 11.20 2.75 -11.30
CA VAL A 124 10.02 1.89 -11.56
C VAL A 124 9.79 1.65 -13.06
N ASP A 125 10.76 2.01 -13.91
CA ASP A 125 10.65 2.01 -15.37
C ASP A 125 10.50 0.61 -16.00
N LYS A 126 10.76 -0.45 -15.24
CA LYS A 126 10.55 -1.84 -15.67
C LYS A 126 9.17 -2.37 -15.30
N LEU A 127 8.40 -1.66 -14.46
CA LEU A 127 7.05 -2.07 -14.08
C LEU A 127 6.05 -1.77 -15.21
N PRO A 128 5.07 -2.66 -15.44
CA PRO A 128 3.99 -2.37 -16.39
C PRO A 128 3.17 -1.16 -15.92
N ASP A 129 2.77 -0.31 -16.85
CA ASP A 129 1.98 0.91 -16.60
C ASP A 129 2.57 1.87 -15.54
N HIS A 130 3.89 1.82 -15.32
CA HIS A 130 4.53 2.56 -14.23
C HIS A 130 4.23 4.06 -14.25
N GLN A 131 4.19 4.71 -15.43
CA GLN A 131 3.88 6.14 -15.54
C GLN A 131 2.48 6.46 -15.04
N ALA A 132 1.49 5.62 -15.36
CA ALA A 132 0.12 5.79 -14.89
C ALA A 132 0.03 5.57 -13.38
N LEU A 133 0.75 4.56 -12.86
CA LEU A 133 0.80 4.26 -11.44
C LEU A 133 1.43 5.39 -10.63
N THR A 134 2.63 5.84 -11.00
CA THR A 134 3.32 6.92 -10.28
C THR A 134 2.55 8.24 -10.36
N THR A 135 1.92 8.53 -11.50
CA THR A 135 1.03 9.70 -11.65
C THR A 135 -0.15 9.62 -10.70
N ALA A 136 -0.82 8.47 -10.62
CA ALA A 136 -1.97 8.27 -9.73
C ALA A 136 -1.57 8.38 -8.25
N LEU A 137 -0.45 7.75 -7.86
CA LEU A 137 0.09 7.85 -6.49
C LEU A 137 0.44 9.29 -6.13
N THR A 138 1.16 9.99 -7.00
CA THR A 138 1.53 11.39 -6.80
C THR A 138 0.29 12.27 -6.61
N LYS A 139 -0.71 12.14 -7.49
CA LYS A 139 -1.97 12.90 -7.38
C LYS A 139 -2.74 12.53 -6.11
N ALA A 140 -2.80 11.26 -5.75
CA ALA A 140 -3.46 10.78 -4.54
C ALA A 140 -2.84 11.40 -3.28
N TRP A 141 -1.52 11.38 -3.15
CA TRP A 141 -0.81 11.90 -1.99
C TRP A 141 -0.84 13.42 -1.93
N ARG A 142 -0.63 14.12 -3.04
CA ARG A 142 -0.78 15.59 -3.11
C ARG A 142 -2.18 16.06 -2.78
N ALA A 143 -3.21 15.39 -3.30
CA ALA A 143 -4.59 15.73 -2.98
C ALA A 143 -4.91 15.44 -1.50
N SER A 144 -4.35 14.37 -0.94
CA SER A 144 -4.55 14.05 0.47
C SER A 144 -3.78 15.01 1.40
N GLU A 145 -2.57 15.42 1.02
CA GLU A 145 -1.79 16.47 1.70
C GLU A 145 -2.59 17.77 1.75
N ALA A 146 -3.15 18.19 0.60
CA ALA A 146 -3.99 19.37 0.53
C ALA A 146 -5.23 19.24 1.43
N ALA A 147 -5.85 18.06 1.47
CA ALA A 147 -6.99 17.81 2.36
C ALA A 147 -6.61 17.97 3.84
N ASP A 148 -5.50 17.35 4.25
CA ASP A 148 -5.02 17.39 5.63
C ASP A 148 -4.67 18.83 6.05
N ASN A 149 -3.99 19.59 5.20
CA ASN A 149 -3.70 21.02 5.42
C ASN A 149 -4.98 21.87 5.53
N HIS A 150 -5.97 21.62 4.68
CA HIS A 150 -7.27 22.30 4.76
C HIS A 150 -8.02 21.95 6.06
N TYR A 151 -7.98 20.70 6.50
CA TYR A 151 -8.60 20.32 7.78
C TYR A 151 -7.83 20.91 8.97
N ALA A 152 -6.50 21.03 8.91
CA ALA A 152 -5.72 21.71 9.93
C ALA A 152 -6.10 23.20 10.04
N ALA A 153 -6.21 23.88 8.90
CA ALA A 153 -6.68 25.28 8.87
C ALA A 153 -8.13 25.41 9.36
N TRP A 154 -8.97 24.39 9.12
CA TRP A 154 -10.32 24.35 9.68
C TRP A 154 -10.30 24.16 11.21
N ALA A 155 -9.38 23.37 11.75
CA ALA A 155 -9.16 23.24 13.19
C ALA A 155 -8.82 24.59 13.83
N ASP A 156 -7.90 25.35 13.22
CA ASP A 156 -7.54 26.69 13.71
C ASP A 156 -8.73 27.66 13.66
N GLN A 157 -9.50 27.65 12.56
CA GLN A 157 -10.72 28.45 12.45
C GLN A 157 -11.77 28.07 13.49
N THR A 158 -11.86 26.77 13.81
CA THR A 158 -12.77 26.22 14.81
C THR A 158 -12.38 26.65 16.21
N ALA A 159 -11.08 26.80 16.49
CA ALA A 159 -10.56 27.30 17.78
C ALA A 159 -10.85 28.80 18.00
N GLY A 160 -11.19 29.55 16.95
CA GLY A 160 -11.54 30.95 17.04
C GLY A 160 -12.91 31.23 17.69
N LYS A 161 -13.18 32.52 17.97
CA LYS A 161 -14.46 32.97 18.54
C LYS A 161 -15.63 32.53 17.63
N ARG A 162 -16.60 31.82 18.20
CA ARG A 162 -17.78 31.28 17.49
C ARG A 162 -17.45 30.22 16.42
N GLY A 163 -16.27 29.60 16.46
CA GLY A 163 -15.92 28.46 15.60
C GLY A 163 -16.70 27.19 15.96
N CYS A 164 -17.08 27.06 17.23
CA CYS A 164 -17.92 26.00 17.76
C CYS A 164 -19.33 26.49 18.11
N LYS A 165 -20.35 25.76 17.67
CA LYS A 165 -21.75 25.99 18.05
C LYS A 165 -22.33 24.69 18.63
N LYS A 166 -22.70 24.72 19.91
CA LYS A 166 -23.23 23.54 20.63
C LYS A 166 -22.31 22.30 20.55
N GLY A 167 -21.00 22.49 20.69
CA GLY A 167 -20.01 21.42 20.61
C GLY A 167 -19.78 20.85 19.20
N GLN A 168 -20.19 21.57 18.16
CA GLN A 168 -19.98 21.19 16.77
C GLN A 168 -19.26 22.30 16.02
N ALA A 169 -18.26 21.94 15.23
CA ALA A 169 -17.52 22.89 14.42
C ALA A 169 -18.38 23.42 13.27
N ARG A 170 -18.26 24.72 13.01
CA ARG A 170 -18.94 25.34 11.87
C ARG A 170 -18.25 24.94 10.58
N THR A 171 -19.03 24.67 9.53
CA THR A 171 -18.49 24.48 8.19
C THR A 171 -17.92 25.79 7.65
N THR A 172 -16.67 25.76 7.18
CA THR A 172 -15.99 26.92 6.59
C THR A 172 -15.59 26.65 5.14
N GLY A 173 -14.94 27.62 4.51
CA GLY A 173 -14.30 27.41 3.20
C GLY A 173 -13.23 26.31 3.26
N GLN A 174 -12.53 26.18 4.39
CA GLN A 174 -11.48 25.18 4.60
C GLN A 174 -12.07 23.77 4.66
N THR A 175 -13.15 23.53 5.41
CA THR A 175 -13.82 22.22 5.43
C THR A 175 -14.27 21.80 4.02
N ARG A 176 -14.81 22.74 3.23
CA ARG A 176 -15.25 22.47 1.85
C ARG A 176 -14.07 22.16 0.93
N ALA A 177 -12.97 22.88 1.06
CA ALA A 177 -11.75 22.64 0.28
C ALA A 177 -11.13 21.27 0.65
N GLY A 178 -11.05 20.95 1.93
CA GLY A 178 -10.60 19.64 2.43
C GLY A 178 -11.45 18.50 1.90
N ASN A 179 -12.78 18.63 1.94
CA ASN A 179 -13.69 17.62 1.38
C ASN A 179 -13.49 17.41 -0.13
N ARG A 180 -13.29 18.49 -0.91
CA ARG A 180 -13.02 18.39 -2.35
C ARG A 180 -11.69 17.68 -2.63
N ALA A 181 -10.62 18.08 -1.94
CA ALA A 181 -9.30 17.47 -2.07
C ALA A 181 -9.32 15.98 -1.67
N SER A 182 -10.02 15.64 -0.59
CA SER A 182 -10.24 14.26 -0.15
C SER A 182 -11.03 13.43 -1.19
N GLY A 183 -11.99 14.03 -1.89
CA GLY A 183 -12.68 13.40 -3.01
C GLY A 183 -11.73 13.08 -4.17
N THR A 184 -10.90 14.03 -4.59
CA THR A 184 -9.86 13.81 -5.61
C THR A 184 -8.90 12.71 -5.19
N ALA A 185 -8.42 12.74 -3.94
CA ALA A 185 -7.55 11.71 -3.40
C ALA A 185 -8.19 10.31 -3.48
N THR A 186 -9.46 10.18 -3.13
CA THR A 186 -10.19 8.90 -3.18
C THR A 186 -10.21 8.32 -4.60
N VAL A 187 -10.47 9.15 -5.60
CA VAL A 187 -10.48 8.74 -7.01
C VAL A 187 -9.10 8.24 -7.45
N GLU A 188 -8.05 9.00 -7.13
CA GLU A 188 -6.69 8.65 -7.55
C GLU A 188 -6.14 7.43 -6.80
N LYS A 189 -6.45 7.27 -5.51
CA LYS A 189 -6.13 6.04 -4.74
C LYS A 189 -6.82 4.82 -5.33
N GLY A 190 -8.06 4.97 -5.80
CA GLY A 190 -8.76 3.91 -6.53
C GLY A 190 -8.05 3.49 -7.81
N LYS A 191 -7.52 4.44 -8.58
CA LYS A 191 -6.72 4.16 -9.78
C LYS A 191 -5.39 3.51 -9.43
N ALA A 192 -4.67 4.06 -8.45
CA ALA A 192 -3.38 3.55 -8.01
C ALA A 192 -3.50 2.12 -7.48
N ALA A 193 -4.48 1.83 -6.62
CA ALA A 193 -4.71 0.49 -6.08
C ALA A 193 -4.97 -0.54 -7.18
N ARG A 194 -5.77 -0.20 -8.20
CA ARG A 194 -6.03 -1.09 -9.33
C ARG A 194 -4.75 -1.42 -10.10
N LEU A 195 -3.95 -0.41 -10.42
CA LEU A 195 -2.69 -0.57 -11.15
C LEU A 195 -1.66 -1.37 -10.33
N TRP A 196 -1.48 -0.99 -9.06
CA TRP A 196 -0.60 -1.70 -8.14
C TRP A 196 -0.99 -3.16 -7.97
N ASN A 197 -2.28 -3.47 -7.76
CA ASN A 197 -2.70 -4.84 -7.48
C ASN A 197 -2.52 -5.77 -8.69
N ALA A 198 -2.45 -5.25 -9.92
CA ALA A 198 -2.07 -6.05 -11.08
C ALA A 198 -0.60 -6.48 -10.99
N ILE A 199 0.30 -5.54 -10.66
CA ILE A 199 1.73 -5.80 -10.43
C ILE A 199 1.93 -6.73 -9.23
N ALA A 200 1.24 -6.45 -8.11
CA ALA A 200 1.37 -7.22 -6.89
C ALA A 200 1.00 -8.69 -7.10
N LYS A 201 -0.07 -8.97 -7.86
CA LYS A 201 -0.44 -10.35 -8.23
C LYS A 201 0.61 -11.04 -9.08
N GLN A 202 1.18 -10.34 -10.05
CA GLN A 202 2.24 -10.89 -10.91
C GLN A 202 3.48 -11.30 -10.10
N TYR A 203 3.81 -10.56 -9.05
CA TYR A 203 5.02 -10.77 -8.26
C TYR A 203 4.80 -11.42 -6.88
N GLY A 204 3.56 -11.78 -6.53
CA GLY A 204 3.22 -12.36 -5.23
C GLY A 204 3.40 -11.39 -4.06
N LEU A 205 3.18 -10.09 -4.29
CA LEU A 205 3.31 -9.01 -3.30
C LEU A 205 1.96 -8.68 -2.65
N THR A 206 2.01 -7.83 -1.62
CA THR A 206 0.82 -7.42 -0.88
C THR A 206 -0.08 -6.51 -1.73
N GLU A 207 -1.30 -6.96 -2.01
CA GLU A 207 -2.33 -6.11 -2.59
C GLU A 207 -2.75 -5.00 -1.61
N ARG A 208 -3.02 -3.80 -2.14
CA ARG A 208 -3.41 -2.63 -1.36
C ARG A 208 -4.82 -2.19 -1.74
N GLN A 209 -5.61 -1.87 -0.73
CA GLN A 209 -6.88 -1.19 -0.88
C GLN A 209 -6.66 0.32 -1.08
N PRO A 210 -7.57 1.05 -1.73
CA PRO A 210 -7.44 2.50 -1.89
C PRO A 210 -7.24 3.23 -0.56
N THR A 211 -7.81 2.73 0.55
CA THR A 211 -7.63 3.34 1.87
C THR A 211 -6.25 3.11 2.50
N GLN A 212 -5.43 2.22 1.94
CA GLN A 212 -4.06 1.94 2.37
C GLN A 212 -3.02 2.77 1.58
N LEU A 213 -3.48 3.52 0.56
CA LEU A 213 -2.69 4.41 -0.28
C LEU A 213 -2.94 5.88 0.09
#